data_AF-A0A2G8K2W2-F1
#
_entry.id   AF-A0A2G8K2W2-F1
#
_cell.length_a   1.000
_cell.length_b   1.000
_cell.length_c   1.000
_cell.angle_alpha   90.00
_cell.angle_beta   90.00
_cell.angle_gamma   90.00
#
_symmetry.space_group_name_H-M   'P 1'
#
loop_
_entity.id
_entity.type
_entity.pdbx_description
1 polymer ?
#
loop_
_entity_poly.entity_id
_entity_poly.type
_entity_poly.pdbx_seq_one_letter_code
_entity_poly.pdbx_strand_id
1 'polypeptide(L)'
;FPTSYVFDSVPSDGTVFDGEVYHLTCALRIATLTLSWLKDGAPLIYSERIFKLGGDVLLRDVTANDKGQYACVASDSEGHTVAQAAATVVVVTHNLNDFDCGIVTSSEVLDDANSRRLQSGRVVGGRDAVRGSAPWIARLYIHGLGVGGHHCGGSLIDRQWVVTAAHCFDMEDDLRAEHLFVRLGDHNTLIEDDAEISVRVEAFYVHENFDSETFNNDIALIKLATPLSRYSDYIRPICLANRTMDRRLLVDRVSGRVNGGELPSIGVLDQSTYKKYTCHLTHFPNARRSIKKEVSFSRKICSALVIGEVEPMLVRETVVGRML
;
A
#
# COMPACT_ATOMS: atom_id res chain seq x y z
N PHE A 1 -40.43 -14.57 15.40
CA PHE A 1 -40.33 -15.33 14.14
C PHE A 1 -38.85 -15.48 13.77
N PRO A 2 -38.41 -16.63 13.22
CA PRO A 2 -37.02 -16.76 12.78
C PRO A 2 -36.74 -15.75 11.67
N THR A 3 -35.59 -15.07 11.75
CA THR A 3 -35.18 -14.03 10.79
C THR A 3 -35.13 -14.54 9.35
N SER A 4 -34.80 -15.83 9.16
CA SER A 4 -34.74 -16.51 7.87
C SER A 4 -36.07 -16.61 7.10
N TYR A 5 -37.21 -16.35 7.75
CA TYR A 5 -38.52 -16.27 7.07
C TYR A 5 -38.87 -14.85 6.61
N VAL A 6 -38.23 -13.84 7.21
CA VAL A 6 -38.54 -12.41 6.98
C VAL A 6 -37.54 -11.79 6.02
N PHE A 7 -36.28 -12.20 6.09
CA PHE A 7 -35.18 -11.65 5.31
C PHE A 7 -34.67 -12.65 4.27
N ASP A 8 -34.37 -12.17 3.06
CA ASP A 8 -33.61 -12.90 2.05
C ASP A 8 -32.10 -12.74 2.25
N SER A 9 -31.67 -11.58 2.73
CA SER A 9 -30.30 -11.33 3.19
C SER A 9 -30.32 -10.48 4.45
N VAL A 10 -29.33 -10.71 5.31
CA VAL A 10 -29.13 -9.99 6.57
C VAL A 10 -27.69 -9.49 6.64
N PRO A 11 -27.41 -8.43 7.41
CA PRO A 11 -26.05 -7.96 7.57
C PRO A 11 -25.22 -9.00 8.34
N SER A 12 -23.94 -9.08 8.00
CA SER A 12 -22.95 -9.93 8.68
C SER A 12 -21.91 -9.08 9.39
N ASP A 13 -21.40 -9.60 10.51
CA ASP A 13 -20.25 -9.01 11.20
C ASP A 13 -19.09 -8.84 10.23
N GLY A 14 -18.37 -7.74 10.36
CA GLY A 14 -17.25 -7.45 9.48
C GLY A 14 -16.32 -6.39 10.01
N THR A 15 -15.13 -6.38 9.39
CA THR A 15 -14.06 -5.44 9.69
C THR A 15 -13.79 -4.61 8.44
N VAL A 16 -13.59 -3.30 8.62
CA VAL A 16 -13.29 -2.37 7.53
C VAL A 16 -12.22 -1.39 7.95
N PHE A 17 -11.33 -1.02 7.03
CA PHE A 17 -10.28 -0.05 7.32
C PHE A 17 -10.78 1.39 7.16
N ASP A 18 -10.18 2.30 7.92
CA ASP A 18 -10.46 3.74 7.82
C ASP A 18 -10.19 4.26 6.39
N GLY A 19 -11.16 4.99 5.84
CA GLY A 19 -11.19 5.52 4.48
C GLY A 19 -11.78 4.58 3.42
N GLU A 20 -12.05 3.31 3.75
CA GLU A 20 -12.64 2.36 2.82
C GLU A 20 -14.16 2.53 2.65
N VAL A 21 -14.75 1.72 1.78
CA VAL A 21 -16.20 1.63 1.59
C VAL A 21 -16.68 0.35 2.23
N TYR A 22 -17.72 0.44 3.07
CA TYR A 22 -18.37 -0.72 3.67
C TYR A 22 -19.81 -0.86 3.21
N HIS A 23 -20.24 -2.09 2.93
CA HIS A 23 -21.57 -2.41 2.42
C HIS A 23 -22.30 -3.34 3.38
N LEU A 24 -23.40 -2.86 3.93
CA LEU A 24 -24.32 -3.62 4.76
C LEU A 24 -25.52 -4.04 3.93
N THR A 25 -25.64 -5.34 3.68
CA THR A 25 -26.74 -5.92 2.90
C THR A 25 -27.94 -6.23 3.79
N CYS A 26 -29.15 -5.86 3.36
CA CYS A 26 -30.38 -6.38 3.97
C CYS A 26 -31.55 -6.32 2.98
N ALA A 27 -32.17 -7.48 2.75
CA ALA A 27 -33.30 -7.61 1.83
C ALA A 27 -34.47 -8.31 2.52
N LEU A 28 -35.67 -7.75 2.38
CA LEU A 28 -36.90 -8.37 2.86
C LEU A 28 -37.41 -9.41 1.86
N ARG A 29 -37.83 -10.56 2.38
CA ARG A 29 -38.61 -11.55 1.63
C ARG A 29 -40.08 -11.14 1.51
N ILE A 30 -40.60 -10.43 2.50
CA ILE A 30 -42.02 -10.07 2.60
C ILE A 30 -42.19 -8.61 2.17
N ALA A 31 -42.72 -8.39 0.97
CA ALA A 31 -42.86 -7.07 0.35
C ALA A 31 -43.80 -6.10 1.08
N THR A 32 -44.70 -6.60 1.95
CA THR A 32 -45.62 -5.76 2.73
C THR A 32 -44.97 -5.15 3.98
N LEU A 33 -43.77 -5.61 4.35
CA LEU A 33 -43.03 -5.05 5.48
C LEU A 33 -42.17 -3.86 5.04
N THR A 34 -41.90 -2.98 6.01
CA THR A 34 -41.04 -1.82 5.81
C THR A 34 -39.66 -2.07 6.42
N LEU A 35 -38.60 -1.65 5.71
CA LEU A 35 -37.22 -1.82 6.13
C LEU A 35 -36.61 -0.50 6.61
N SER A 36 -36.10 -0.51 7.84
CA SER A 36 -35.37 0.59 8.46
C SER A 36 -34.04 0.10 9.05
N TRP A 37 -33.15 1.03 9.37
CA TRP A 37 -31.83 0.75 9.92
C TRP A 37 -31.60 1.49 11.23
N LEU A 38 -30.95 0.81 12.16
CA LEU A 38 -30.46 1.36 13.42
C LEU A 38 -28.93 1.26 13.47
N LYS A 39 -28.29 2.25 14.09
CA LYS A 39 -26.90 2.19 14.56
C LYS A 39 -26.91 2.35 16.08
N ASP A 40 -26.35 1.37 16.78
CA ASP A 40 -26.25 1.35 18.24
C ASP A 40 -27.61 1.58 18.93
N GLY A 41 -28.68 1.03 18.33
CA GLY A 41 -30.06 1.14 18.79
C GLY A 41 -30.81 2.43 18.40
N ALA A 42 -30.14 3.42 17.81
CA ALA A 42 -30.76 4.65 17.34
C ALA A 42 -31.01 4.63 15.82
N PRO A 43 -32.03 5.33 15.29
CA PRO A 43 -32.24 5.44 13.84
C PRO A 43 -30.98 5.90 13.10
N LEU A 44 -30.60 5.19 12.05
CA LEU A 44 -29.41 5.51 11.27
C LEU A 44 -29.55 6.89 10.60
N ILE A 45 -28.58 7.76 10.83
CA ILE A 45 -28.53 9.10 10.23
C ILE A 45 -27.85 9.02 8.87
N TYR A 46 -28.60 9.33 7.81
CA TYR A 46 -28.07 9.37 6.45
C TYR A 46 -27.34 10.69 6.16
N SER A 47 -26.31 10.62 5.33
CA SER A 47 -25.45 11.73 4.90
C SER A 47 -24.89 11.47 3.50
N GLU A 48 -24.06 12.38 2.98
CA GLU A 48 -23.34 12.15 1.71
C GLU A 48 -22.37 10.95 1.80
N ARG A 49 -21.91 10.60 3.01
CA ARG A 49 -21.07 9.42 3.26
C ARG A 49 -21.88 8.15 3.50
N ILE A 50 -23.00 8.26 4.20
CA ILE A 50 -23.82 7.12 4.64
C ILE A 50 -25.18 7.21 3.96
N PHE A 51 -25.43 6.40 2.94
CA PHE A 51 -26.67 6.47 2.19
C PHE A 51 -27.27 5.09 1.91
N LYS A 52 -28.59 5.10 1.75
CA LYS A 52 -29.40 3.91 1.48
C LYS A 52 -29.41 3.60 -0.01
N LEU A 53 -29.26 2.32 -0.35
CA LEU A 53 -29.37 1.79 -1.72
C LEU A 53 -30.38 0.64 -1.70
N GLY A 54 -31.65 0.94 -1.96
CA GLY A 54 -32.71 -0.06 -1.81
C GLY A 54 -32.86 -0.48 -0.36
N GLY A 55 -32.65 -1.76 -0.04
CA GLY A 55 -32.64 -2.27 1.34
C GLY A 55 -31.29 -2.08 2.07
N ASP A 56 -30.22 -1.85 1.31
CA ASP A 56 -28.85 -1.86 1.79
C ASP A 56 -28.40 -0.48 2.29
N VAL A 57 -27.33 -0.47 3.08
CA VAL A 57 -26.64 0.74 3.52
C VAL A 57 -25.20 0.69 3.04
N LEU A 58 -24.75 1.78 2.40
CA LEU A 58 -23.37 1.97 2.01
C LEU A 58 -22.74 3.08 2.85
N LEU A 59 -21.58 2.78 3.44
CA LEU A 59 -20.72 3.73 4.13
C LEU A 59 -19.52 4.00 3.24
N ARG A 60 -19.31 5.24 2.84
CA ARG A 60 -18.11 5.69 2.14
C ARG A 60 -17.16 6.37 3.11
N ASP A 61 -15.87 6.28 2.83
CA ASP A 61 -14.83 6.99 3.58
C ASP A 61 -15.00 6.71 5.10
N VAL A 62 -15.04 5.42 5.44
CA VAL A 62 -15.35 4.92 6.79
C VAL A 62 -14.40 5.52 7.83
N THR A 63 -14.93 5.92 8.98
CA THR A 63 -14.19 6.54 10.08
C THR A 63 -14.36 5.75 11.37
N ALA A 64 -13.53 6.02 12.37
CA ALA A 64 -13.66 5.45 13.72
C ALA A 64 -15.09 5.54 14.31
N ASN A 65 -15.83 6.61 13.98
CA ASN A 65 -17.18 6.86 14.48
C ASN A 65 -18.24 5.94 13.85
N ASP A 66 -17.92 5.32 12.73
CA ASP A 66 -18.79 4.34 12.07
C ASP A 66 -18.71 2.96 12.72
N LYS A 67 -17.79 2.74 13.66
CA LYS A 67 -17.80 1.54 14.51
C LYS A 67 -19.13 1.47 15.27
N GLY A 68 -19.70 0.27 15.35
CA GLY A 68 -20.92 0.03 16.13
C GLY A 68 -21.69 -1.20 15.67
N GLN A 69 -22.85 -1.39 16.28
CA GLN A 69 -23.80 -2.41 15.88
C GLN A 69 -24.84 -1.81 14.93
N TYR A 70 -24.93 -2.35 13.72
CA TYR A 70 -25.93 -1.98 12.73
C TYR A 70 -27.02 -3.04 12.69
N ALA A 71 -28.28 -2.61 12.80
CA ALA A 71 -29.41 -3.52 12.73
C ALA A 71 -30.36 -3.11 11.62
N CYS A 72 -30.73 -4.05 10.76
CA CYS A 72 -31.86 -3.87 9.86
C CYS A 72 -33.13 -4.41 10.51
N VAL A 73 -34.18 -3.59 10.49
CA VAL A 73 -35.44 -3.81 11.20
C VAL A 73 -36.58 -3.86 10.19
N ALA A 74 -37.32 -4.97 10.23
CA ALA A 74 -38.54 -5.17 9.46
C ALA A 74 -39.75 -4.84 10.34
N SER A 75 -40.57 -3.89 9.90
CA SER A 75 -41.77 -3.46 10.63
C SER A 75 -43.03 -3.61 9.79
N ASP A 76 -44.16 -3.84 10.45
CA ASP A 76 -45.47 -3.84 9.81
C ASP A 76 -45.97 -2.41 9.48
N SER A 77 -47.18 -2.30 8.96
CA SER A 77 -47.81 -1.02 8.63
C SER A 77 -48.12 -0.13 9.84
N GLU A 78 -48.18 -0.73 11.03
CA GLU A 78 -48.40 -0.01 12.30
C GLU A 78 -47.08 0.42 12.96
N GLY A 79 -45.94 0.00 12.38
CA GLY A 79 -44.61 0.31 12.88
C GLY A 79 -44.10 -0.68 13.93
N HIS A 80 -44.83 -1.76 14.22
CA HIS A 80 -44.37 -2.79 15.14
C HIS A 80 -43.25 -3.61 14.50
N THR A 81 -42.18 -3.84 15.26
CA THR A 81 -41.06 -4.65 14.82
C THR A 81 -41.48 -6.12 14.70
N VAL A 82 -41.40 -6.65 13.49
CA VAL A 82 -41.69 -8.06 13.18
C VAL A 82 -40.45 -8.92 13.34
N ALA A 83 -39.30 -8.41 12.86
CA ALA A 83 -38.00 -9.05 13.02
C ALA A 83 -36.86 -8.02 12.87
N GLN A 84 -35.69 -8.35 13.42
CA GLN A 84 -34.47 -7.59 13.24
C GLN A 84 -33.26 -8.52 13.11
N ALA A 85 -32.27 -8.09 12.34
CA ALA A 85 -30.98 -8.76 12.25
C ALA A 85 -29.87 -7.71 12.40
N ALA A 86 -28.83 -8.04 13.16
CA ALA A 86 -27.77 -7.11 13.52
C ALA A 86 -26.40 -7.67 13.16
N ALA A 87 -25.49 -6.76 12.82
CA ALA A 87 -24.08 -7.01 12.59
C ALA A 87 -23.23 -5.99 13.34
N THR A 88 -22.08 -6.44 13.83
CA THR A 88 -21.04 -5.59 14.39
C THR A 88 -20.07 -5.18 13.30
N VAL A 89 -19.94 -3.87 13.10
CA VAL A 89 -18.93 -3.26 12.24
C VAL A 89 -17.76 -2.82 13.11
N VAL A 90 -16.61 -3.46 12.90
CA VAL A 90 -15.35 -3.06 13.49
C VAL A 90 -14.62 -2.18 12.50
N VAL A 91 -14.29 -0.96 12.92
CA VAL A 91 -13.43 -0.09 12.12
C VAL A 91 -12.01 -0.23 12.62
N VAL A 92 -11.13 -0.72 11.75
CA VAL A 92 -9.69 -0.69 11.96
C VAL A 92 -9.22 0.69 11.52
N THR A 93 -9.15 1.60 12.48
CA THR A 93 -8.39 2.82 12.27
C THR A 93 -6.94 2.45 12.17
N HIS A 94 -6.24 2.95 11.16
CA HIS A 94 -4.79 2.99 11.20
C HIS A 94 -4.40 3.76 12.46
N ASN A 95 -4.05 3.01 13.50
CA ASN A 95 -3.59 3.58 14.74
C ASN A 95 -2.19 4.07 14.41
N LEU A 96 -2.08 5.37 14.08
CA LEU A 96 -0.80 5.99 13.85
C LEU A 96 0.15 5.71 15.03
N ASN A 97 -0.40 5.48 16.24
CA ASN A 97 0.33 5.15 17.46
C ASN A 97 0.93 3.73 17.55
N ASP A 98 0.74 2.84 16.57
CA ASP A 98 1.54 1.62 16.43
C ASP A 98 2.82 1.95 15.61
N PHE A 99 3.54 2.98 16.07
CA PHE A 99 4.69 3.59 15.39
C PHE A 99 5.94 2.71 15.52
N ASP A 100 6.05 1.69 14.67
CA ASP A 100 7.39 1.20 14.29
C ASP A 100 7.60 1.21 12.77
N CYS A 101 6.83 2.00 12.03
CA CYS A 101 7.01 2.23 10.60
C CYS A 101 7.47 3.65 10.29
N GLY A 102 8.22 3.83 9.20
CA GLY A 102 8.65 5.14 8.71
C GLY A 102 9.65 5.87 9.60
N ILE A 103 10.13 5.22 10.67
CA ILE A 103 11.14 5.75 11.59
C ILE A 103 12.51 5.56 10.96
N VAL A 104 13.28 6.65 10.89
CA VAL A 104 14.69 6.64 10.50
C VAL A 104 15.50 7.21 11.65
N THR A 105 16.43 6.42 12.18
CA THR A 105 17.30 6.81 13.30
C THR A 105 18.70 7.24 12.86
N SER A 106 19.02 7.16 11.56
CA SER A 106 20.30 7.61 11.00
C SER A 106 20.49 9.13 11.17
N SER A 107 21.71 9.54 11.53
CA SER A 107 22.09 10.92 11.88
C SER A 107 21.72 12.01 10.87
N GLU A 108 21.70 11.70 9.56
CA GLU A 108 21.32 12.68 8.52
C GLU A 108 19.86 13.16 8.62
N VAL A 109 18.92 12.30 9.06
CA VAL A 109 17.51 12.69 9.14
C VAL A 109 17.26 13.63 10.33
N LEU A 110 18.06 13.50 11.39
CA LEU A 110 18.01 14.39 12.55
C LEU A 110 18.49 15.81 12.18
N ASP A 111 19.42 15.93 11.23
CA ASP A 111 19.90 17.23 10.72
C ASP A 111 18.97 17.84 9.67
N ASP A 112 18.34 17.04 8.80
CA ASP A 112 17.38 17.51 7.78
C ASP A 112 16.07 18.02 8.42
N ALA A 113 15.62 17.39 9.52
CA ALA A 113 14.45 17.83 10.28
C ALA A 113 14.64 19.19 11.00
N ASN A 114 15.88 19.50 11.39
CA ASN A 114 16.24 20.79 12.00
C ASN A 114 16.63 21.86 10.97
N SER A 115 16.99 21.46 9.75
CA SER A 115 17.36 22.38 8.68
C SER A 115 16.12 22.76 7.85
N ARG A 116 15.45 23.87 8.20
CA ARG A 116 14.47 24.57 7.33
C ARG A 116 15.11 25.18 6.07
N ARG A 117 16.15 24.58 5.51
CA ARG A 117 16.75 24.92 4.23
C ARG A 117 16.73 23.68 3.35
N LEU A 118 15.58 23.43 2.72
CA LEU A 118 15.58 22.83 1.40
C LEU A 118 16.46 23.74 0.52
N GLN A 119 17.73 23.40 0.36
CA GLN A 119 18.52 24.01 -0.69
C GLN A 119 17.84 23.64 -2.00
N SER A 120 17.18 24.64 -2.58
CA SER A 120 16.72 24.65 -3.96
C SER A 120 17.97 24.54 -4.85
N GLY A 121 18.42 23.32 -5.05
CA GLY A 121 19.56 22.97 -5.88
C GLY A 121 19.18 21.74 -6.69
N ARG A 122 19.30 21.84 -8.01
CA ARG A 122 19.05 20.77 -8.96
C ARG A 122 20.00 19.59 -8.67
N VAL A 123 19.49 18.51 -8.12
CA VAL A 123 20.26 17.30 -7.83
C VAL A 123 20.31 16.42 -9.10
N VAL A 124 21.50 16.31 -9.70
CA VAL A 124 21.77 15.44 -10.86
C VAL A 124 22.70 14.31 -10.39
N GLY A 125 22.40 13.06 -10.73
CA GLY A 125 23.32 11.92 -10.54
C GLY A 125 23.18 11.09 -9.26
N GLY A 126 22.23 11.41 -8.37
CA GLY A 126 22.08 10.70 -7.08
C GLY A 126 23.22 10.99 -6.10
N ARG A 127 23.04 10.65 -4.82
CA ARG A 127 24.10 10.66 -3.80
C ARG A 127 24.12 9.31 -3.11
N ASP A 128 25.27 8.93 -2.56
CA ASP A 128 25.33 7.75 -1.68
C ASP A 128 24.33 7.92 -0.54
N ALA A 129 23.47 6.93 -0.35
CA ALA A 129 22.54 6.90 0.76
C ALA A 129 23.34 6.66 2.02
N VAL A 130 23.10 7.43 3.09
CA VAL A 130 23.73 7.10 4.38
C VAL A 130 23.21 5.76 4.89
N ARG A 131 24.11 4.96 5.48
CA ARG A 131 23.79 3.69 6.11
C ARG A 131 22.61 3.84 7.09
N GLY A 132 21.55 3.06 6.88
CA GLY A 132 20.33 3.13 7.70
C GLY A 132 19.37 4.29 7.38
N SER A 133 19.63 5.10 6.35
CA SER A 133 18.73 6.22 5.97
C SER A 133 17.44 5.78 5.26
N ALA A 134 17.37 4.50 4.87
CA ALA A 134 16.19 3.84 4.30
C ALA A 134 16.10 2.39 4.81
N PRO A 135 15.78 2.19 6.11
CA PRO A 135 15.86 0.87 6.77
C PRO A 135 14.81 -0.14 6.29
N TRP A 136 13.90 0.26 5.42
CA TRP A 136 12.88 -0.59 4.81
C TRP A 136 13.31 -1.23 3.49
N ILE A 137 14.46 -0.85 2.92
CA ILE A 137 14.92 -1.43 1.65
C ILE A 137 15.07 -2.94 1.80
N ALA A 138 14.41 -3.67 0.90
CA ALA A 138 14.54 -5.10 0.75
C ALA A 138 15.14 -5.42 -0.61
N ARG A 139 16.20 -6.23 -0.64
CA ARG A 139 16.78 -6.76 -1.89
C ARG A 139 16.33 -8.20 -2.07
N LEU A 140 15.60 -8.45 -3.15
CA LEU A 140 15.15 -9.78 -3.53
C LEU A 140 16.24 -10.47 -4.35
N TYR A 141 16.62 -11.67 -3.92
CA TYR A 141 17.53 -12.57 -4.62
C TYR A 141 16.73 -13.73 -5.20
N ILE A 142 16.79 -13.88 -6.53
CA ILE A 142 16.09 -14.93 -7.27
C ILE A 142 17.15 -15.90 -7.83
N HIS A 143 17.27 -17.09 -7.23
CA HIS A 143 18.15 -18.14 -7.72
C HIS A 143 17.54 -18.82 -8.96
N GLY A 144 18.38 -19.15 -9.96
CA GLY A 144 17.99 -19.95 -11.14
C GLY A 144 18.09 -19.22 -12.48
N LEU A 145 18.19 -17.88 -12.48
CA LEU A 145 18.22 -17.07 -13.69
C LEU A 145 19.66 -16.85 -14.18
N GLY A 146 20.21 -17.85 -14.88
CA GLY A 146 21.51 -17.77 -15.58
C GLY A 146 22.74 -17.51 -14.70
N VAL A 147 23.86 -17.12 -15.32
CA VAL A 147 25.12 -16.79 -14.62
C VAL A 147 24.93 -15.43 -13.92
N GLY A 148 24.55 -15.45 -12.64
CA GLY A 148 24.53 -14.26 -11.76
C GLY A 148 23.24 -14.02 -10.98
N GLY A 149 22.11 -14.65 -11.33
CA GLY A 149 20.80 -14.43 -10.68
C GLY A 149 20.15 -13.07 -11.02
N HIS A 150 18.86 -12.92 -10.71
CA HIS A 150 18.12 -11.65 -10.87
C HIS A 150 17.93 -10.97 -9.52
N HIS A 151 18.03 -9.63 -9.52
CA HIS A 151 17.81 -8.81 -8.32
C HIS A 151 16.66 -7.84 -8.54
N CYS A 152 15.70 -7.85 -7.62
CA CYS A 152 14.63 -6.87 -7.53
C CYS A 152 14.72 -6.09 -6.21
N GLY A 153 14.13 -4.90 -6.19
CA GLY A 153 13.90 -4.14 -4.97
C GLY A 153 12.56 -4.47 -4.33
N GLY A 154 12.41 -4.14 -3.06
CA GLY A 154 11.17 -4.23 -2.31
C GLY A 154 11.22 -3.33 -1.08
N SER A 155 10.13 -3.28 -0.32
CA SER A 155 10.04 -2.56 0.94
C SER A 155 9.44 -3.43 2.04
N LEU A 156 10.10 -3.49 3.19
CA LEU A 156 9.54 -4.08 4.40
C LEU A 156 8.33 -3.24 4.84
N ILE A 157 7.19 -3.88 5.05
CA ILE A 157 5.94 -3.21 5.48
C ILE A 157 5.47 -3.69 6.86
N ASP A 158 5.96 -4.86 7.30
CA ASP A 158 5.81 -5.38 8.66
C ASP A 158 6.88 -6.47 8.92
N ARG A 159 6.96 -7.02 10.14
CA ARG A 159 7.93 -8.04 10.57
C ARG A 159 8.01 -9.29 9.69
N GLN A 160 6.98 -9.58 8.90
CA GLN A 160 6.95 -10.77 8.04
C GLN A 160 6.55 -10.47 6.59
N TRP A 161 6.34 -9.19 6.25
CA TRP A 161 5.76 -8.82 4.97
C TRP A 161 6.61 -7.79 4.24
N VAL A 162 6.86 -8.08 2.96
CA VAL A 162 7.57 -7.20 2.04
C VAL A 162 6.68 -6.97 0.82
N VAL A 163 6.58 -5.71 0.40
CA VAL A 163 5.92 -5.34 -0.86
C VAL A 163 6.96 -5.16 -1.97
N THR A 164 6.65 -5.62 -3.17
CA THR A 164 7.49 -5.46 -4.37
C THR A 164 6.60 -5.35 -5.61
N ALA A 165 7.21 -5.31 -6.79
CA ALA A 165 6.50 -5.30 -8.06
C ALA A 165 6.15 -6.72 -8.51
N ALA A 166 5.02 -6.88 -9.21
CA ALA A 166 4.59 -8.16 -9.75
C ALA A 166 5.54 -8.65 -10.86
N HIS A 167 6.06 -7.72 -11.68
CA HIS A 167 6.96 -8.07 -12.76
C HIS A 167 8.28 -8.72 -12.30
N CYS A 168 8.62 -8.60 -11.01
CA CYS A 168 9.75 -9.33 -10.43
C CYS A 168 9.56 -10.86 -10.47
N PHE A 169 8.33 -11.33 -10.66
CA PHE A 169 7.96 -12.75 -10.71
C PHE A 169 7.43 -13.20 -12.08
N ASP A 170 7.31 -12.27 -13.05
CA ASP A 170 6.69 -12.49 -14.37
C ASP A 170 7.60 -13.23 -15.38
N MET A 171 8.67 -13.86 -14.90
CA MET A 171 9.80 -14.25 -15.75
C MET A 171 9.97 -15.77 -15.93
N GLU A 172 9.19 -16.63 -15.24
CA GLU A 172 9.22 -18.09 -15.46
C GLU A 172 8.08 -18.83 -14.73
N ASP A 173 7.50 -19.86 -15.37
CA ASP A 173 6.43 -20.70 -14.80
C ASP A 173 6.89 -21.56 -13.60
N ASP A 174 8.20 -21.76 -13.42
CA ASP A 174 8.80 -22.66 -12.42
C ASP A 174 9.42 -21.93 -11.20
N LEU A 175 9.19 -20.62 -11.06
CA LEU A 175 9.73 -19.87 -9.92
C LEU A 175 8.99 -20.25 -8.62
N ARG A 176 9.71 -20.87 -7.69
CA ARG A 176 9.19 -21.29 -6.38
C ARG A 176 9.77 -20.45 -5.25
N ALA A 177 8.99 -20.27 -4.19
CA ALA A 177 9.40 -19.53 -2.98
C ALA A 177 10.72 -20.03 -2.38
N GLU A 178 11.00 -21.34 -2.50
CA GLU A 178 12.23 -21.99 -2.04
C GLU A 178 13.51 -21.43 -2.71
N HIS A 179 13.40 -20.84 -3.89
CA HIS A 179 14.53 -20.26 -4.64
C HIS A 179 14.76 -18.78 -4.30
N LEU A 180 13.96 -18.22 -3.39
CA LEU A 180 13.93 -16.80 -3.10
C LEU A 180 14.46 -16.49 -1.70
N PHE A 181 15.28 -15.45 -1.62
CA PHE A 181 15.71 -14.85 -0.37
C PHE A 181 15.50 -13.34 -0.41
N VAL A 182 15.10 -12.78 0.73
CA VAL A 182 15.05 -11.34 0.94
C VAL A 182 16.22 -10.96 1.85
N ARG A 183 17.04 -10.01 1.39
CA ARG A 183 18.06 -9.37 2.22
C ARG A 183 17.55 -8.03 2.73
N LEU A 184 17.74 -7.78 4.02
CA LEU A 184 17.39 -6.54 4.72
C LEU A 184 18.64 -5.98 5.41
N GLY A 185 18.67 -4.68 5.67
CA GLY A 185 19.79 -4.02 6.37
C GLY A 185 21.04 -3.79 5.52
N ASP A 186 20.97 -4.14 4.24
CA ASP A 186 22.05 -3.98 3.25
C ASP A 186 22.35 -2.50 3.00
N HIS A 187 23.62 -2.15 2.90
CA HIS A 187 24.10 -0.80 2.57
C HIS A 187 25.03 -0.79 1.36
N ASN A 188 25.87 -1.82 1.22
CA ASN A 188 26.79 -2.01 0.12
C ASN A 188 26.65 -3.43 -0.43
N THR A 189 26.13 -3.53 -1.64
CA THR A 189 25.78 -4.79 -2.30
C THR A 189 26.96 -5.74 -2.57
N LEU A 190 28.22 -5.28 -2.39
CA LEU A 190 29.44 -6.06 -2.58
C LEU A 190 30.15 -6.40 -1.26
N ILE A 191 29.77 -5.79 -0.14
CA ILE A 191 30.46 -5.93 1.15
C ILE A 191 29.42 -6.35 2.19
N GLU A 192 29.63 -7.51 2.83
CA GLU A 192 28.76 -7.95 3.91
C GLU A 192 28.78 -6.94 5.07
N ASP A 193 27.60 -6.45 5.42
CA ASP A 193 27.35 -5.52 6.51
C ASP A 193 26.90 -6.28 7.79
N ASP A 194 27.29 -5.80 8.98
CA ASP A 194 26.95 -6.45 10.25
C ASP A 194 25.46 -6.36 10.61
N ALA A 195 24.72 -5.46 9.97
CA ALA A 195 23.27 -5.35 10.08
C ALA A 195 22.50 -6.19 9.04
N GLU A 196 23.18 -6.77 8.05
CA GLU A 196 22.53 -7.57 7.01
C GLU A 196 21.94 -8.86 7.56
N ILE A 197 20.71 -9.14 7.16
CA ILE A 197 20.10 -10.46 7.34
C ILE A 197 19.54 -10.95 6.01
N SER A 198 19.65 -12.25 5.76
CA SER A 198 19.02 -12.92 4.63
C SER A 198 17.95 -13.87 5.15
N VAL A 199 16.70 -13.66 4.74
CA VAL A 199 15.52 -14.41 5.20
C VAL A 199 14.92 -15.17 4.01
N ARG A 200 14.60 -16.45 4.20
CA ARG A 200 13.89 -17.26 3.19
C ARG A 200 12.47 -16.74 2.97
N VAL A 201 11.94 -16.96 1.78
CA VAL A 201 10.55 -16.68 1.45
C VAL A 201 9.68 -17.91 1.73
N GLU A 202 8.55 -17.72 2.43
CA GLU A 202 7.51 -18.74 2.61
C GLU A 202 6.63 -18.85 1.36
N ALA A 203 6.16 -17.70 0.89
CA ALA A 203 5.26 -17.57 -0.23
C ALA A 203 5.37 -16.15 -0.82
N PHE A 204 5.01 -16.01 -2.09
CA PHE A 204 4.77 -14.73 -2.72
C PHE A 204 3.39 -14.73 -3.37
N TYR A 205 2.78 -13.57 -3.45
CA TYR A 205 1.43 -13.35 -3.95
C TYR A 205 1.47 -12.25 -4.99
N VAL A 206 1.38 -12.62 -6.26
CA VAL A 206 1.20 -11.68 -7.37
C VAL A 206 -0.25 -11.23 -7.38
N HIS A 207 -0.49 -9.94 -7.59
CA HIS A 207 -1.85 -9.41 -7.69
C HIS A 207 -2.61 -10.11 -8.82
N GLU A 208 -3.80 -10.65 -8.53
CA GLU A 208 -4.57 -11.51 -9.44
C GLU A 208 -4.89 -10.84 -10.80
N ASN A 209 -5.04 -9.52 -10.80
CA ASN A 209 -5.29 -8.72 -12.00
C ASN A 209 -4.01 -8.06 -12.57
N PHE A 210 -2.81 -8.57 -12.26
CA PHE A 210 -1.59 -8.09 -12.89
C PHE A 210 -1.62 -8.36 -14.40
N ASP A 211 -1.30 -7.35 -15.18
CA ASP A 211 -1.23 -7.40 -16.63
C ASP A 211 0.21 -7.08 -17.05
N SER A 212 0.92 -8.08 -17.58
CA SER A 212 2.33 -7.99 -17.97
C SER A 212 2.56 -7.14 -19.23
N GLU A 213 1.54 -6.92 -20.07
CA GLU A 213 1.65 -6.05 -21.24
C GLU A 213 1.55 -4.58 -20.83
N THR A 214 0.59 -4.26 -19.96
CA THR A 214 0.31 -2.88 -19.55
C THR A 214 0.97 -2.46 -18.24
N PHE A 215 1.51 -3.42 -17.48
CA PHE A 215 1.98 -3.26 -16.10
C PHE A 215 0.91 -2.66 -15.19
N ASN A 216 -0.36 -2.99 -15.43
CA ASN A 216 -1.42 -2.62 -14.50
C ASN A 216 -1.40 -3.59 -13.32
N ASN A 217 -1.58 -3.06 -12.11
CA ASN A 217 -1.50 -3.83 -10.87
C ASN A 217 -0.15 -4.51 -10.67
N ASP A 218 0.94 -3.79 -11.01
CA ASP A 218 2.32 -4.24 -10.83
C ASP A 218 2.73 -4.18 -9.35
N ILE A 219 2.10 -5.05 -8.55
CA ILE A 219 2.29 -5.19 -7.12
C ILE A 219 2.24 -6.66 -6.72
N ALA A 220 3.14 -7.03 -5.83
CA ALA A 220 3.17 -8.35 -5.22
C ALA A 220 3.58 -8.26 -3.75
N LEU A 221 3.15 -9.24 -2.96
CA LEU A 221 3.52 -9.40 -1.56
C LEU A 221 4.42 -10.63 -1.39
N ILE A 222 5.45 -10.49 -0.58
CA ILE A 222 6.32 -11.58 -0.14
C ILE A 222 6.08 -11.79 1.34
N LYS A 223 5.81 -13.04 1.72
CA LYS A 223 5.76 -13.49 3.12
C LYS A 223 7.09 -14.14 3.49
N LEU A 224 7.77 -13.59 4.50
CA LEU A 224 9.02 -14.15 5.01
C LEU A 224 8.73 -15.47 5.76
N ALA A 225 9.63 -16.46 5.62
CA ALA A 225 9.54 -17.76 6.28
C ALA A 225 9.57 -17.68 7.81
N THR A 226 10.26 -16.67 8.33
CA THR A 226 10.31 -16.38 9.77
C THR A 226 10.08 -14.90 9.99
N PRO A 227 9.13 -14.49 10.86
CA PRO A 227 9.00 -13.10 11.25
C PRO A 227 10.29 -12.58 11.89
N LEU A 228 10.60 -11.31 11.65
CA LEU A 228 11.72 -10.63 12.30
C LEU A 228 11.49 -10.57 13.81
N SER A 229 12.45 -11.09 14.58
CA SER A 229 12.36 -11.12 16.05
C SER A 229 12.40 -9.73 16.69
N ARG A 230 13.05 -8.76 16.03
CA ARG A 230 13.11 -7.35 16.44
C ARG A 230 13.40 -6.46 15.24
N TYR A 231 13.09 -5.17 15.39
CA TYR A 231 13.60 -4.14 14.50
C TYR A 231 14.95 -3.61 14.98
N SER A 232 15.68 -2.96 14.09
CA SER A 232 16.98 -2.32 14.39
C SER A 232 17.02 -0.93 13.77
N ASP A 233 18.12 -0.20 13.94
CA ASP A 233 18.31 1.09 13.25
C ASP A 233 18.46 0.95 11.74
N TYR A 234 18.68 -0.26 11.25
CA TYR A 234 18.95 -0.57 9.84
C TYR A 234 17.83 -1.41 9.19
N ILE A 235 16.91 -1.97 9.98
CA ILE A 235 15.81 -2.81 9.52
C ILE A 235 14.52 -2.38 10.22
N ARG A 236 13.67 -1.64 9.51
CA ARG A 236 12.35 -1.14 9.96
C ARG A 236 11.38 -1.04 8.80
N PRO A 237 10.07 -1.23 9.01
CA PRO A 237 9.09 -1.12 7.94
C PRO A 237 8.87 0.34 7.50
N ILE A 238 8.42 0.52 6.25
CA ILE A 238 7.84 1.78 5.79
C ILE A 238 6.34 1.78 6.05
N CYS A 239 5.78 2.97 6.32
CA CYS A 239 4.34 3.10 6.48
C CYS A 239 3.61 3.01 5.14
N LEU A 240 2.48 2.30 5.13
CA LEU A 240 1.55 2.32 4.01
C LEU A 240 0.66 3.55 4.11
N ALA A 241 0.45 4.23 2.99
CA ALA A 241 -0.44 5.38 2.94
C ALA A 241 -1.90 4.90 2.89
N ASN A 242 -2.77 5.58 3.64
CA ASN A 242 -4.22 5.45 3.48
C ASN A 242 -4.76 6.49 2.49
N ARG A 243 -6.03 6.38 2.08
CA ARG A 243 -6.66 7.29 1.12
C ARG A 243 -6.57 8.77 1.50
N THR A 244 -6.60 9.07 2.80
CA THR A 244 -6.49 10.43 3.33
C THR A 244 -5.06 10.98 3.20
N MET A 245 -4.05 10.16 3.47
CA MET A 245 -2.62 10.49 3.28
C MET A 245 -2.31 10.69 1.80
N ASP A 246 -2.77 9.78 0.94
CA ASP A 246 -2.61 9.85 -0.51
C ASP A 246 -3.09 11.19 -1.09
N ARG A 247 -4.30 11.60 -0.71
CA ARG A 247 -4.88 12.86 -1.19
C ARG A 247 -4.05 14.07 -0.73
N ARG A 248 -3.51 14.07 0.49
CA ARG A 248 -2.67 15.16 0.99
C ARG A 248 -1.32 15.19 0.27
N LEU A 249 -0.64 14.04 0.18
CA LEU A 249 0.67 13.91 -0.47
C LEU A 249 0.63 14.34 -1.95
N LEU A 250 -0.46 14.06 -2.65
CA LEU A 250 -0.64 14.42 -4.07
C LEU A 250 -1.01 15.90 -4.29
N VAL A 251 -1.67 16.55 -3.33
CA VAL A 251 -2.13 17.95 -3.46
C VAL A 251 -1.03 18.94 -3.05
N ASP A 252 -0.23 18.61 -2.04
CA ASP A 252 0.70 19.56 -1.42
C ASP A 252 2.03 19.74 -2.17
N ARG A 253 2.16 19.21 -3.39
CA ARG A 253 3.40 19.25 -4.22
C ARG A 253 4.64 18.79 -3.45
N VAL A 254 4.47 17.77 -2.61
CA VAL A 254 5.56 17.22 -1.80
C VAL A 254 6.57 16.53 -2.71
N SER A 255 7.86 16.73 -2.46
CA SER A 255 8.92 15.99 -3.13
C SER A 255 9.00 14.57 -2.57
N GLY A 256 9.06 13.57 -3.45
CA GLY A 256 9.31 12.17 -3.09
C GLY A 256 10.81 11.89 -2.99
N ARG A 257 11.14 10.76 -2.35
CA ARG A 257 12.52 10.26 -2.22
C ARG A 257 12.58 8.82 -2.71
N VAL A 258 13.56 8.55 -3.56
CA VAL A 258 13.84 7.22 -4.11
C VAL A 258 15.16 6.73 -3.55
N ASN A 259 15.20 5.49 -3.08
CA ASN A 259 16.45 4.84 -2.65
C ASN A 259 16.55 3.47 -3.33
N GLY A 260 17.72 3.12 -3.86
CA GLY A 260 17.92 1.86 -4.57
C GLY A 260 19.36 1.68 -5.03
N GLY A 261 19.72 0.44 -5.36
CA GLY A 261 20.99 0.14 -6.05
C GLY A 261 20.84 0.45 -7.53
N GLU A 262 21.89 0.95 -8.17
CA GLU A 262 21.89 1.10 -9.62
C GLU A 262 22.08 -0.29 -10.27
N LEU A 263 21.31 -0.59 -11.32
CA LEU A 263 21.62 -1.72 -12.19
C LEU A 263 22.96 -1.45 -12.89
N PRO A 264 23.89 -2.42 -12.94
CA PRO A 264 25.22 -2.18 -13.49
C PRO A 264 25.11 -1.71 -14.94
N SER A 265 25.45 -0.44 -15.16
CA SER A 265 25.63 0.12 -16.49
C SER A 265 27.01 -0.31 -16.99
N ILE A 266 27.11 -0.82 -18.22
CA ILE A 266 28.39 -1.19 -18.84
C ILE A 266 29.38 -0.01 -18.72
N GLY A 267 30.45 -0.20 -17.94
CA GLY A 267 31.57 0.74 -17.83
C GLY A 267 31.68 1.54 -16.52
N VAL A 268 30.78 1.37 -15.54
CA VAL A 268 30.88 2.07 -14.24
C VAL A 268 31.27 1.08 -13.13
N LEU A 269 32.46 1.27 -12.56
CA LEU A 269 33.10 0.38 -11.58
C LEU A 269 32.72 0.65 -10.10
N ASP A 270 31.81 1.60 -9.83
CA ASP A 270 31.54 2.08 -8.47
C ASP A 270 30.02 2.32 -8.22
N GLN A 271 29.24 1.24 -8.24
CA GLN A 271 27.78 1.26 -7.98
C GLN A 271 27.37 0.29 -6.85
N SER A 272 28.27 0.01 -5.91
CA SER A 272 28.00 -0.99 -4.87
C SER A 272 27.12 -0.46 -3.74
N THR A 273 27.21 0.83 -3.42
CA THR A 273 26.47 1.49 -2.34
C THR A 273 25.10 1.97 -2.85
N TYR A 274 24.04 1.78 -2.04
CA TYR A 274 22.71 2.32 -2.36
C TYR A 274 22.77 3.83 -2.62
N LYS A 275 22.05 4.29 -3.64
CA LYS A 275 21.91 5.70 -3.99
C LYS A 275 20.56 6.25 -3.55
N LYS A 276 20.53 7.55 -3.29
CA LYS A 276 19.34 8.33 -2.92
C LYS A 276 19.11 9.44 -3.95
N TYR A 277 17.86 9.57 -4.38
CA TYR A 277 17.40 10.59 -5.33
C TYR A 277 16.19 11.33 -4.74
N THR A 278 16.14 12.64 -4.98
CA THR A 278 14.96 13.45 -4.68
C THR A 278 14.22 13.71 -5.98
N CYS A 279 12.95 13.34 -6.02
CA CYS A 279 12.12 13.48 -7.21
C CYS A 279 10.90 14.33 -6.89
N HIS A 280 10.41 15.09 -7.86
CA HIS A 280 9.21 15.91 -7.67
C HIS A 280 8.01 15.22 -8.31
N LEU A 281 6.93 15.09 -7.53
CA LEU A 281 5.65 14.60 -8.03
C LEU A 281 5.19 15.50 -9.17
N THR A 282 4.95 14.92 -10.34
CA THR A 282 4.58 15.66 -11.54
C THR A 282 3.10 15.48 -11.83
N HIS A 283 2.41 16.59 -12.10
CA HIS A 283 0.98 16.57 -12.39
C HIS A 283 0.68 15.78 -13.68
N PHE A 284 -0.32 14.89 -13.62
CA PHE A 284 -0.65 13.91 -14.65
C PHE A 284 -0.76 14.42 -16.10
N PRO A 285 -1.40 15.58 -16.38
CA PRO A 285 -1.49 16.12 -17.74
C PRO A 285 -0.11 16.44 -18.36
N ASN A 286 0.88 16.79 -17.53
CA ASN A 286 2.23 17.08 -17.99
C ASN A 286 2.99 15.78 -18.32
N ALA A 287 2.84 14.74 -17.48
CA ALA A 287 3.43 13.42 -17.73
C ALA A 287 2.85 12.77 -18.99
N ARG A 288 1.54 12.89 -19.24
CA ARG A 288 0.87 12.34 -20.44
C ARG A 288 1.40 12.96 -21.75
N ARG A 289 1.85 14.22 -21.73
CA ARG A 289 2.46 14.86 -22.91
C ARG A 289 3.87 14.36 -23.20
N SER A 290 4.56 13.80 -22.21
CA SER A 290 5.94 13.32 -22.32
C SER A 290 6.04 11.83 -22.67
N ILE A 291 4.96 11.05 -22.58
CA ILE A 291 4.95 9.61 -22.81
C ILE A 291 4.17 9.29 -24.10
N LYS A 292 4.81 8.66 -25.09
CA LYS A 292 4.21 8.32 -26.40
C LYS A 292 3.30 7.06 -26.38
N LYS A 293 3.15 6.39 -25.24
CA LYS A 293 2.29 5.19 -25.06
C LYS A 293 1.01 5.55 -24.31
N GLU A 294 -0.11 4.93 -24.68
CA GLU A 294 -1.33 4.93 -23.86
C GLU A 294 -1.05 4.17 -22.57
N VAL A 295 -1.16 4.87 -21.44
CA VAL A 295 -0.97 4.30 -20.10
C VAL A 295 -2.29 4.44 -19.35
N SER A 296 -2.73 3.40 -18.65
CA SER A 296 -3.84 3.52 -17.70
C SER A 296 -3.34 4.24 -16.45
N PHE A 297 -3.78 5.49 -16.27
CA PHE A 297 -3.22 6.41 -15.26
C PHE A 297 -3.96 6.41 -13.91
N SER A 298 -5.07 5.68 -13.76
CA SER A 298 -5.83 5.64 -12.50
C SER A 298 -5.07 4.94 -11.36
N ARG A 299 -4.06 4.13 -11.70
CA ARG A 299 -3.35 3.21 -10.82
C ARG A 299 -1.82 3.44 -10.80
N LYS A 300 -1.34 4.58 -11.30
CA LYS A 300 0.09 4.91 -11.40
C LYS A 300 0.35 6.32 -10.89
N ILE A 301 1.53 6.58 -10.32
CA ILE A 301 1.98 7.91 -9.92
C ILE A 301 3.18 8.29 -10.79
N CYS A 302 3.24 9.54 -11.24
CA CYS A 302 4.33 10.04 -12.06
C CYS A 302 5.28 10.91 -11.22
N SER A 303 6.55 10.55 -11.26
CA SER A 303 7.64 11.29 -10.65
C SER A 303 8.63 11.68 -11.74
N ALA A 304 9.04 12.94 -11.76
CA ALA A 304 10.07 13.40 -12.71
C ALA A 304 11.42 13.49 -12.02
N LEU A 305 12.42 12.84 -12.63
CA LEU A 305 13.83 13.06 -12.34
C LEU A 305 14.38 13.95 -13.47
N VAL A 306 14.80 15.17 -13.13
CA VAL A 306 15.40 16.10 -14.12
C VAL A 306 16.87 15.72 -14.30
N ILE A 307 17.13 14.77 -15.18
CA ILE A 307 18.48 14.46 -15.69
C ILE A 307 18.75 15.47 -16.81
N GLY A 308 19.93 16.10 -16.84
CA GLY A 308 20.21 17.18 -17.81
C GLY A 308 20.01 16.75 -19.26
N GLU A 309 19.42 17.65 -20.07
CA GLU A 309 19.18 17.64 -21.54
C GLU A 309 18.85 16.31 -22.25
N VAL A 310 18.50 15.26 -21.51
CA VAL A 310 18.03 13.99 -22.06
C VAL A 310 16.68 13.68 -21.44
N GLU A 311 15.77 13.22 -22.30
CA GLU A 311 14.33 13.06 -22.09
C GLU A 311 13.91 12.57 -20.69
N PRO A 312 12.73 12.99 -20.19
CA PRO A 312 12.23 12.57 -18.88
C PRO A 312 12.11 11.03 -18.81
N MET A 313 12.88 10.41 -17.92
CA MET A 313 12.72 9.00 -17.57
C MET A 313 11.43 8.80 -16.77
N LEU A 314 10.61 7.85 -17.21
CA LEU A 314 9.48 7.36 -16.44
C LEU A 314 10.01 6.51 -15.28
N VAL A 315 10.04 7.07 -14.07
CA VAL A 315 10.28 6.28 -12.86
C VAL A 315 9.04 5.40 -12.64
N ARG A 316 9.17 4.10 -12.96
CA ARG A 316 8.12 3.09 -12.75
C ARG A 316 8.26 2.56 -11.33
N GLU A 317 7.72 3.30 -10.37
CA GLU A 317 7.70 2.89 -8.96
C GLU A 317 6.30 2.46 -8.54
N THR A 318 6.24 1.32 -7.84
CA THR A 318 5.06 0.84 -7.13
C THR A 318 4.81 1.75 -5.93
N VAL A 319 3.94 2.76 -6.10
CA VAL A 319 3.47 3.56 -4.95
C VAL A 319 2.29 2.83 -4.31
N VAL A 320 2.48 2.37 -3.07
CA VAL A 320 1.54 1.52 -2.31
C VAL A 320 0.31 2.29 -1.78
N GLY A 321 0.06 3.52 -2.24
CA GLY A 321 -1.04 4.34 -1.74
C GLY A 321 -2.42 4.06 -2.37
N ARG A 322 -2.46 3.62 -3.63
CA ARG A 322 -3.68 3.72 -4.45
C ARG A 322 -4.30 2.42 -4.93
N MET A 323 -3.95 1.28 -4.32
CA MET A 323 -4.35 -0.04 -4.83
C MET A 323 -5.06 -0.96 -3.82
N LEU A 324 -5.57 -0.42 -2.72
CA LEU A 324 -6.56 -1.09 -1.88
C LEU A 324 -7.95 -0.39 -1.99
#